data_AF-A0A147B884-F1
#
_entry.id   AF-A0A147B884-F1
#
_cell.length_a   1.000
_cell.length_b   1.000
_cell.length_c   1.000
_cell.angle_alpha   90.00
_cell.angle_beta   90.00
_cell.angle_gamma   90.00
#
_symmetry.space_group_name_H-M   'P 1'
#
loop_
_entity.id
_entity.type
_entity.pdbx_description
1 polymer ?
#
loop_
_entity_poly.entity_id
_entity_poly.type
_entity_poly.pdbx_seq_one_letter_code
_entity_poly.pdbx_strand_id
1 'polypeptide(L)'
;SIDKSHGESVPTPPKKVHKETKQAGAASSGDAPFCRYVNVEWAGDKNGRPAKKATILLENPVGQHSTSLSKLHYLVQVALDMPATKLSLYKSEDKSGKLTSLTAEDVMTLHGTTLF
;
A
#
# COMPACT_ATOMS: atom_id res chain seq x y z
N SER A 1 2.27 30.94 56.66
CA SER A 1 1.51 31.49 55.52
C SER A 1 2.43 31.55 54.32
N ILE A 2 2.24 30.69 53.30
CA ILE A 2 1.53 31.03 52.03
C ILE A 2 2.44 31.99 51.22
N ASP A 3 2.95 31.72 50.01
CA ASP A 3 2.60 30.79 48.94
C ASP A 3 3.60 30.93 47.77
N LYS A 4 3.59 29.91 46.88
CA LYS A 4 3.61 30.00 45.41
C LYS A 4 4.85 30.44 44.59
N SER A 5 5.22 29.45 43.76
CA SER A 5 5.57 29.48 42.31
C SER A 5 6.96 29.94 41.88
N HIS A 6 7.85 28.95 41.77
CA HIS A 6 8.85 28.88 40.71
C HIS A 6 8.13 28.82 39.34
N GLY A 7 8.35 29.82 38.49
CA GLY A 7 8.08 29.76 37.06
C GLY A 7 9.35 29.33 36.35
N GLU A 8 9.51 28.02 36.12
CA GLU A 8 10.61 27.48 35.32
C GLU A 8 10.19 27.51 33.84
N SER A 9 10.87 28.33 33.06
CA SER A 9 10.70 28.43 31.61
C SER A 9 11.14 27.14 30.95
N VAL A 10 10.18 26.29 30.54
CA VAL A 10 10.47 25.07 29.78
C VAL A 10 11.00 25.44 28.39
N PRO A 11 12.23 25.06 28.01
CA PRO A 11 12.68 25.18 26.64
C PRO A 11 11.98 24.15 25.77
N THR A 12 11.26 24.62 24.75
CA THR A 12 10.63 23.78 23.73
C THR A 12 11.63 22.82 23.07
N PRO A 13 11.27 21.55 22.84
CA PRO A 13 12.15 20.60 22.18
C PRO A 13 12.46 21.06 20.73
N PRO A 14 13.70 20.90 20.26
CA PRO A 14 14.08 21.30 18.92
C PRO A 14 13.29 20.45 17.90
N LYS A 15 12.60 21.14 16.98
CA LYS A 15 12.03 20.53 15.78
C LYS A 15 13.19 19.93 14.98
N LYS A 16 13.46 18.63 15.15
CA LYS A 16 14.27 17.87 14.19
C LYS A 16 13.45 17.77 12.91
N VAL A 17 13.62 18.78 12.06
CA VAL A 17 13.17 18.77 10.67
C VAL A 17 13.90 17.60 10.03
N HIS A 18 13.19 16.49 9.78
CA HIS A 18 13.71 15.49 8.87
C HIS A 18 13.94 16.20 7.54
N LYS A 19 15.22 16.27 7.18
CA LYS A 19 15.71 16.77 5.90
C LYS A 19 15.07 15.88 4.83
N GLU A 20 13.98 16.34 4.26
CA GLU A 20 13.41 15.77 3.05
C GLU A 20 14.48 15.96 1.97
N THR A 21 15.25 14.89 1.74
CA THR A 21 16.09 14.81 0.56
C THR A 21 15.12 14.80 -0.62
N LYS A 22 14.88 15.97 -1.21
CA LYS A 22 14.18 16.14 -2.49
C LYS A 22 14.93 15.32 -3.54
N GLN A 23 14.55 14.06 -3.69
CA GLN A 23 14.74 13.39 -4.96
C GLN A 23 13.70 13.99 -5.88
N ALA A 24 14.14 14.94 -6.72
CA ALA A 24 13.32 15.52 -7.77
C ALA A 24 13.01 14.41 -8.79
N GLY A 25 11.98 13.61 -8.52
CA GLY A 25 11.27 12.88 -9.54
C GLY A 25 10.57 13.90 -10.42
N ALA A 26 10.90 13.92 -11.71
CA ALA A 26 10.32 14.82 -12.68
C ALA A 26 8.79 14.82 -12.54
N ALA A 27 8.23 15.96 -12.14
CA ALA A 27 6.81 16.20 -12.29
C ALA A 27 6.56 16.26 -13.80
N SER A 28 5.99 15.20 -14.36
CA SER A 28 5.38 15.23 -15.68
C SER A 28 4.32 16.34 -15.67
N SER A 29 4.48 17.29 -16.58
CA SER A 29 3.68 18.50 -16.65
C SER A 29 2.22 18.14 -16.95
N GLY A 30 1.34 18.15 -15.95
CA GLY A 30 -0.11 18.04 -16.11
C GLY A 30 -0.89 17.24 -15.04
N ASP A 31 -0.24 16.65 -14.05
CA ASP A 31 -0.80 15.53 -13.28
C ASP A 31 -1.59 15.91 -12.01
N ALA A 32 -2.87 15.53 -11.97
CA ALA A 32 -3.61 15.30 -10.73
C ALA A 32 -2.93 14.14 -9.94
N PRO A 33 -3.10 14.03 -8.61
CA PRO A 33 -2.52 12.91 -7.86
C PRO A 33 -3.00 11.57 -8.44
N PHE A 34 -2.06 10.83 -9.05
CA PHE A 34 -2.31 9.56 -9.71
C PHE A 34 -1.59 8.44 -8.99
N CYS A 35 -2.27 7.30 -8.84
CA CYS A 35 -1.76 6.07 -8.23
C CYS A 35 -2.17 4.89 -9.11
N ARG A 36 -1.22 4.00 -9.41
CA ARG A 36 -1.60 2.72 -10.02
C ARG A 36 -2.16 1.80 -8.93
N TYR A 37 -3.21 1.09 -9.28
CA TYR A 37 -3.91 0.16 -8.40
C TYR A 37 -4.24 -1.14 -9.14
N VAL A 38 -4.55 -2.18 -8.38
CA VAL A 38 -5.11 -3.44 -8.87
C VAL A 38 -6.32 -3.81 -8.00
N ASN A 39 -7.34 -4.39 -8.61
CA ASN A 39 -8.45 -5.00 -7.88
C ASN A 39 -8.10 -6.44 -7.54
N VAL A 40 -8.67 -6.96 -6.47
CA VAL A 40 -8.51 -8.35 -6.07
C VAL A 40 -9.86 -8.91 -5.72
N GLU A 41 -10.16 -10.09 -6.25
CA GLU A 41 -11.39 -10.81 -6.00
C GLU A 41 -11.09 -12.17 -5.40
N TRP A 42 -11.83 -12.51 -4.35
CA TRP A 42 -11.73 -13.81 -3.72
C TRP A 42 -13.13 -14.40 -3.60
N ALA A 43 -13.32 -15.59 -4.15
CA ALA A 43 -14.62 -16.27 -4.19
C ALA A 43 -15.12 -16.78 -2.82
N GLY A 44 -14.34 -16.59 -1.75
CA GLY A 44 -14.62 -17.14 -0.43
C GLY A 44 -14.03 -18.53 -0.23
N ASP A 45 -14.37 -19.18 0.89
CA ASP A 45 -13.94 -20.54 1.19
C ASP A 45 -15.10 -21.49 1.45
N LYS A 46 -14.80 -22.79 1.46
CA LYS A 46 -15.76 -23.85 1.79
C LYS A 46 -16.15 -23.89 3.28
N ASN A 47 -15.50 -23.07 4.11
CA ASN A 47 -15.75 -22.99 5.55
C ASN A 47 -16.74 -21.87 5.90
N GLY A 48 -17.42 -21.30 4.89
CA GLY A 48 -18.47 -20.30 5.08
C GLY A 48 -17.98 -18.86 5.04
N ARG A 49 -16.72 -18.59 4.66
CA ARG A 49 -16.26 -17.21 4.42
C ARG A 49 -16.82 -16.72 3.08
N PRO A 50 -17.53 -15.58 3.05
CA PRO A 50 -18.15 -15.07 1.84
C PRO A 50 -17.11 -14.56 0.85
N ALA A 51 -17.51 -14.42 -0.41
CA ALA A 51 -16.71 -13.75 -1.42
C ALA A 51 -16.43 -12.30 -1.02
N LYS A 52 -15.22 -11.80 -1.33
CA LYS A 52 -14.77 -10.46 -1.01
C LYS A 52 -14.01 -9.86 -2.18
N LYS A 53 -14.05 -8.53 -2.27
CA LYS A 53 -13.31 -7.74 -3.26
C LYS A 53 -12.57 -6.61 -2.57
N ALA A 54 -11.39 -6.25 -3.07
CA ALA A 54 -10.58 -5.16 -2.56
C ALA A 54 -9.84 -4.44 -3.69
N THR A 55 -9.43 -3.21 -3.44
CA THR A 55 -8.55 -2.45 -4.35
C THR A 55 -7.26 -2.12 -3.61
N ILE A 56 -6.13 -2.52 -4.19
CA ILE A 56 -4.80 -2.34 -3.61
C ILE A 56 -4.00 -1.38 -4.47
N LEU A 57 -3.39 -0.38 -3.83
CA LEU A 57 -2.49 0.55 -4.51
C LEU A 57 -1.15 -0.13 -4.76
N LEU A 58 -0.69 -0.09 -6.00
CA LEU A 58 0.62 -0.60 -6.42
C LEU A 58 1.73 0.43 -6.18
N GLU A 59 1.39 1.72 -6.17
CA GLU A 59 2.28 2.83 -5.86
C GLU A 59 1.45 4.03 -5.40
N ASN A 60 2.05 4.90 -4.60
CA ASN A 60 1.39 6.09 -4.08
C ASN A 60 2.44 7.10 -3.58
N PRO A 61 2.65 8.24 -4.25
CA PRO A 61 2.17 8.62 -5.59
C PRO A 61 2.81 7.81 -6.73
N VAL A 62 2.40 8.04 -7.98
CA VAL A 62 3.02 7.41 -9.18
C VAL A 62 4.54 7.59 -9.21
N GLY A 63 5.27 6.51 -9.51
CA GLY A 63 6.74 6.51 -9.56
C GLY A 63 7.42 6.53 -8.19
N GLN A 64 6.65 6.53 -7.10
CA GLN A 64 7.16 6.49 -5.73
C GLN A 64 6.57 5.30 -4.95
N HIS A 65 7.31 4.81 -3.95
CA HIS A 65 6.84 3.77 -3.02
C HIS A 65 6.25 2.52 -3.71
N SER A 66 6.88 2.05 -4.80
CA SER A 66 6.38 0.88 -5.52
C SER A 66 6.21 -0.33 -4.60
N THR A 67 5.13 -1.05 -4.83
CA THR A 67 4.76 -2.21 -4.02
C THR A 67 5.54 -3.43 -4.49
N SER A 68 6.18 -4.13 -3.55
CA SER A 68 6.77 -5.43 -3.81
C SER A 68 5.72 -6.54 -3.73
N LEU A 69 5.97 -7.70 -4.34
CA LEU A 69 5.02 -8.82 -4.30
C LEU A 69 4.67 -9.23 -2.86
N SER A 70 5.65 -9.26 -1.95
CA SER A 70 5.42 -9.58 -0.53
C SER A 70 4.51 -8.55 0.15
N LYS A 71 4.69 -7.26 -0.16
CA LYS A 71 3.84 -6.19 0.36
C LYS A 71 2.43 -6.30 -0.22
N LEU A 72 2.30 -6.61 -1.51
CA LEU A 72 1.01 -6.86 -2.16
C LEU A 72 0.27 -8.01 -1.47
N HIS A 73 0.95 -9.14 -1.23
CA HIS A 73 0.35 -10.28 -0.52
C HIS A 73 -0.17 -9.88 0.86
N TYR A 74 0.62 -9.14 1.63
CA TYR A 74 0.22 -8.65 2.94
C TYR A 74 -1.00 -7.72 2.86
N LEU A 75 -1.00 -6.76 1.94
CA LEU A 75 -2.11 -5.82 1.76
C LEU A 75 -3.40 -6.54 1.36
N VAL A 76 -3.32 -7.54 0.49
CA VAL A 76 -4.46 -8.38 0.10
C VAL A 76 -5.00 -9.17 1.30
N GLN A 77 -4.11 -9.79 2.08
CA GLN A 77 -4.51 -10.54 3.27
C GLN A 77 -5.25 -9.66 4.27
N VAL A 78 -4.73 -8.46 4.52
CA VAL A 78 -5.38 -7.48 5.42
C VAL A 78 -6.72 -7.02 4.85
N ALA A 79 -6.77 -6.64 3.57
CA ALA A 79 -7.98 -6.10 2.96
C ALA A 79 -9.12 -7.14 2.86
N LEU A 80 -8.78 -8.41 2.66
CA LEU A 80 -9.75 -9.51 2.58
C LEU A 80 -9.96 -10.23 3.92
N ASP A 81 -9.27 -9.81 4.99
CA ASP A 81 -9.30 -10.46 6.32
C ASP A 81 -9.00 -11.98 6.21
N MET A 82 -7.94 -12.28 5.44
CA MET A 82 -7.39 -13.62 5.30
C MET A 82 -6.29 -13.83 6.34
N PRO A 83 -6.14 -15.05 6.87
CA PRO A 83 -5.02 -15.37 7.75
C PRO A 83 -3.70 -15.19 7.01
N ALA A 84 -2.62 -14.92 7.75
CA ALA A 84 -1.26 -14.76 7.23
C ALA A 84 -0.65 -16.10 6.78
N THR A 85 -1.31 -16.79 5.85
CA THR A 85 -0.89 -18.06 5.24
C THR A 85 -0.23 -17.80 3.87
N LYS A 86 0.20 -18.85 3.17
CA LYS A 86 0.68 -18.71 1.79
C LYS A 86 -0.48 -18.32 0.87
N LEU A 87 -0.58 -17.04 0.55
CA LEU A 87 -1.43 -16.53 -0.52
C LEU A 87 -0.74 -16.74 -1.88
N SER A 88 -1.53 -17.04 -2.91
CA SER A 88 -1.09 -17.01 -4.31
C SER A 88 -2.09 -16.15 -5.09
N LEU A 89 -1.57 -15.22 -5.88
CA LEU A 89 -2.36 -14.34 -6.74
C LEU A 89 -2.26 -14.81 -8.19
N TYR A 90 -3.36 -14.70 -8.91
CA TYR A 90 -3.51 -15.13 -10.30
C TYR A 90 -4.07 -13.99 -11.15
N LYS A 91 -3.68 -13.94 -12.43
CA LYS A 91 -4.16 -12.92 -13.38
C LYS A 91 -5.58 -13.21 -13.91
N SER A 92 -6.08 -14.43 -13.67
CA SER A 92 -7.34 -14.92 -14.19
C SER A 92 -8.06 -15.78 -13.15
N GLU A 93 -9.39 -15.82 -13.23
CA GLU A 93 -10.25 -16.57 -12.31
C GLU A 93 -10.04 -18.09 -12.37
N ASP A 94 -9.64 -18.60 -13.55
CA ASP A 94 -9.27 -20.01 -13.77
C ASP A 94 -7.94 -20.41 -13.08
N LYS A 95 -7.34 -19.49 -12.30
CA LYS A 95 -6.04 -19.64 -11.64
C LYS A 95 -4.90 -19.84 -12.63
N SER A 96 -5.04 -19.33 -13.85
CA SER A 96 -3.93 -19.17 -14.79
C SER A 96 -3.11 -17.93 -14.49
N GLY A 97 -1.84 -17.92 -14.93
CA GLY A 97 -0.97 -16.76 -14.79
C GLY A 97 -0.64 -16.39 -13.33
N LYS A 98 -0.16 -17.35 -12.54
CA LYS A 98 0.28 -17.11 -11.16
C LYS A 98 1.33 -15.99 -11.11
N LEU A 99 1.11 -15.01 -10.24
CA LEU A 99 2.03 -13.92 -10.00
C LEU A 99 3.18 -14.39 -9.09
N THR A 100 4.40 -14.47 -9.63
CA THR A 100 5.60 -14.95 -8.93
C THR A 100 6.61 -13.85 -8.63
N SER A 101 6.58 -12.76 -9.39
CA SER A 101 7.31 -11.53 -9.16
C SER A 101 6.42 -10.34 -9.52
N LEU A 102 6.80 -9.15 -9.03
CA LEU A 102 6.14 -7.89 -9.35
C LEU A 102 7.22 -6.89 -9.75
N THR A 103 7.41 -6.69 -11.05
CA THR A 103 8.35 -5.73 -11.63
C THR A 103 7.68 -4.37 -11.87
N ALA A 104 8.45 -3.34 -12.22
CA ALA A 104 7.89 -2.04 -12.61
C ALA A 104 6.99 -2.14 -13.87
N GLU A 105 7.34 -3.01 -14.81
CA GLU A 105 6.51 -3.30 -15.99
C GLU A 105 5.20 -3.98 -15.60
N ASP A 106 5.26 -4.92 -14.65
CA ASP A 106 4.05 -5.53 -14.11
C ASP A 106 3.16 -4.49 -13.42
N VAL A 107 3.72 -3.53 -12.68
CA VAL A 107 2.94 -2.46 -12.04
C VAL A 107 2.20 -1.59 -13.07
N MET A 108 2.83 -1.33 -14.23
CA MET A 108 2.19 -0.59 -15.33
C MET A 108 1.09 -1.43 -15.99
N THR A 109 1.34 -2.71 -16.25
CA THR A 109 0.40 -3.60 -16.96
C THR A 109 -0.77 -4.07 -16.09
N LEU A 110 -0.57 -4.20 -14.78
CA LEU A 110 -1.60 -4.57 -13.81
C LEU A 110 -2.47 -3.38 -13.38
N HIS A 111 -2.12 -2.16 -13.77
CA HIS A 111 -2.93 -1.01 -13.42
C HIS A 111 -4.37 -1.16 -13.94
N GLY A 112 -5.34 -1.11 -13.02
CA GLY A 112 -6.75 -1.18 -13.34
C GLY A 112 -7.27 -2.59 -13.62
N THR A 113 -6.42 -3.63 -13.53
CA THR A 113 -6.83 -5.03 -13.72
C THR A 113 -7.33 -5.66 -12.41
N THR A 114 -7.84 -6.89 -12.51
CA THR A 114 -8.30 -7.68 -11.37
C THR A 114 -7.44 -8.94 -11.23
N LEU A 115 -6.99 -9.22 -10.00
CA LEU A 115 -6.34 -10.46 -9.61
C LEU A 115 -7.29 -11.36 -8.83
N PHE A 116 -7.02 -12.67 -8.84
CA PHE A 116 -7.81 -13.72 -8.21
C PHE A 116 -6.97 -14.63 -7.29
#